data_AF-A0A9P0Q6P6-F1
#
_entry.id   AF-A0A9P0Q6P6-F1
#
_cell.length_a   1.000
_cell.length_b   1.000
_cell.length_c   1.000
_cell.angle_alpha   90.00
_cell.angle_beta   90.00
_cell.angle_gamma   90.00
#
_symmetry.space_group_name_H-M   'P 1'
#
loop_
_entity.id
_entity.type
_entity.pdbx_description
1 polymer ?
#
loop_
_entity_poly.entity_id
_entity_poly.type
_entity_poly.pdbx_seq_one_letter_code
_entity_poly.pdbx_strand_id
1 'polypeptide(L)'
;MTKRQEISSRRSRDEKLRDKEQEQLLKALQTSIDDYSSYQKSTCFQNYLDFLTVFSSWQCPYGWHKIVQDKVTSFKLEYKPAPIITHSVIVDKDLNVKTYMYSQELLLNSGNIKTPFLLSNIHHLDGVLHVLSENADASREYSGKYQFRATINLAYNILNSTELFTDEETHTVIEFICDQLKLAISQKNRYSYSSETIVFCSMLNTISPHPYRFIRSHGALILPHQNTLKSICNTLMVDPVPDERYNFLGYAKNLFRFIKHGEEYMILLMDEIHIQPYLDFKGGKIVGTSINNTSLATTAYVFMISSFCSNFKEVVQICPVSKIDHNLLYNRTKKIIIGLEELGYTFFCVVSDNNALNSKAMAHFSPDNKTSIVYPYPLDKKHPLFFLFDTVHLLKCIRNNWLNSKPDQILTYPDFETHEVNVVSFKSLKTLYQMESHKILKNGYGLTLKALHPTNLENVHLALEIFNPFVIGAVSRFGKNIRHFEKTAKYTDIIWKWWRIVNVKSPLKGKWLNDLYAEPIVCSNSDGQGDDSKLKFLQKMLD
;
A
#
# COMPACT_ATOMS: atom_id res chain seq x y z
N MET A 1 38.01 -123.06 38.31
CA MET A 1 39.08 -122.63 39.23
C MET A 1 40.07 -121.77 38.45
N THR A 2 40.48 -120.64 39.04
CA THR A 2 41.71 -119.82 38.77
C THR A 2 41.86 -119.17 37.39
N LYS A 3 42.34 -117.92 37.22
CA LYS A 3 42.78 -116.82 38.11
C LYS A 3 42.98 -115.57 37.21
N ARG A 4 42.81 -114.37 37.79
CA ARG A 4 43.15 -113.05 37.22
C ARG A 4 44.60 -112.95 36.71
N GLN A 5 44.81 -112.18 35.65
CA GLN A 5 46.05 -111.42 35.40
C GLN A 5 45.68 -109.99 34.96
N GLU A 6 45.91 -109.02 35.85
CA GLU A 6 45.96 -107.59 35.52
C GLU A 6 47.40 -107.24 35.12
N ILE A 7 47.58 -106.68 33.93
CA ILE A 7 48.85 -106.09 33.48
C ILE A 7 48.65 -104.57 33.42
N SER A 8 49.32 -103.87 34.33
CA SER A 8 49.45 -102.40 34.37
C SER A 8 50.51 -101.98 33.35
N SER A 9 50.11 -101.30 32.26
CA SER A 9 51.04 -100.65 31.33
C SER A 9 51.43 -99.25 31.83
N ARG A 10 52.74 -99.01 32.02
CA ARG A 10 53.28 -97.68 32.33
C ARG A 10 53.25 -96.80 31.06
N ARG A 11 52.42 -95.75 31.04
CA ARG A 11 52.34 -94.75 29.96
C ARG A 11 53.66 -93.96 29.78
N SER A 12 54.01 -93.66 28.54
CA SER A 12 55.23 -92.92 28.15
C SER A 12 55.19 -91.45 28.59
N ARG A 13 56.36 -90.83 28.84
CA ARG A 13 56.49 -89.41 29.25
C ARG A 13 55.91 -88.44 28.19
N ASP A 14 56.02 -88.79 26.91
CA ASP A 14 55.48 -87.98 25.81
C ASP A 14 53.96 -88.08 25.68
N GLU A 15 53.36 -89.22 26.02
CA GLU A 15 51.89 -89.35 26.08
C GLU A 15 51.32 -88.50 27.20
N LYS A 16 51.97 -88.48 28.37
CA LYS A 16 51.54 -87.62 29.49
C LYS A 16 51.70 -86.13 29.19
N LEU A 17 52.69 -85.74 28.38
CA LEU A 17 52.87 -84.36 27.92
C LEU A 17 51.79 -83.96 26.92
N ARG A 18 51.50 -84.81 25.92
CA ARG A 18 50.42 -84.59 24.95
C ARG A 18 49.04 -84.54 25.60
N ASP A 19 48.75 -85.44 26.53
CA ASP A 19 47.49 -85.43 27.28
C ASP A 19 47.33 -84.11 28.07
N LYS A 20 48.42 -83.60 28.65
CA LYS A 20 48.43 -82.35 29.43
C LYS A 20 48.33 -81.10 28.53
N GLU A 21 48.96 -81.10 27.36
CA GLU A 21 48.80 -80.06 26.34
C GLU A 21 47.37 -80.03 25.78
N GLN A 22 46.79 -81.20 25.53
CA GLN A 22 45.42 -81.32 25.04
C GLN A 22 44.39 -80.90 26.11
N GLU A 23 44.64 -81.22 27.38
CA GLU A 23 43.85 -80.73 28.51
C GLU A 23 43.97 -79.20 28.69
N GLN A 24 45.17 -78.63 28.52
CA GLN A 24 45.38 -77.17 28.51
C GLN A 24 44.69 -76.48 27.33
N LEU A 25 44.72 -77.08 26.13
CA LEU A 25 44.04 -76.58 24.95
C LEU A 25 42.52 -76.58 25.14
N LEU A 26 41.96 -77.68 25.65
CA LEU A 26 40.54 -77.79 25.97
C LEU A 26 40.11 -76.76 27.02
N LYS A 27 40.95 -76.54 28.03
CA LYS A 27 40.70 -75.53 29.07
C LYS A 27 40.77 -74.10 28.52
N ALA A 28 41.70 -73.81 27.61
CA ALA A 28 41.80 -72.52 26.93
C ALA A 28 40.60 -72.27 26.00
N LEU A 29 40.14 -73.30 25.27
CA LEU A 29 38.93 -73.23 24.44
C LEU A 29 37.69 -72.98 25.29
N GLN A 30 37.53 -73.69 26.41
CA GLN A 30 36.40 -73.48 27.32
C GLN A 30 36.43 -72.07 27.92
N THR A 31 37.59 -71.61 28.37
CA THR A 31 37.76 -70.23 28.87
C THR A 31 37.41 -69.21 27.80
N SER A 32 37.84 -69.40 26.55
CA SER A 32 37.49 -68.50 25.45
C SER A 32 36.00 -68.51 25.09
N ILE A 33 35.32 -69.66 25.21
CA ILE A 33 33.87 -69.76 24.97
C ILE A 33 33.09 -69.08 26.11
N ASP A 34 33.53 -69.27 27.35
CA ASP A 34 32.95 -68.64 28.53
C ASP A 34 33.16 -67.12 28.49
N ASP A 35 34.36 -66.66 28.12
CA ASP A 35 34.71 -65.26 27.92
C ASP A 35 33.89 -64.63 26.78
N TYR A 36 33.73 -65.34 25.65
CA TYR A 36 32.90 -64.88 24.53
C TYR A 36 31.42 -64.78 24.92
N SER A 37 30.91 -65.75 25.69
CA SER A 37 29.53 -65.76 26.18
C SER A 37 29.28 -64.63 27.19
N SER A 38 30.27 -64.35 28.04
CA SER A 38 30.25 -63.22 28.98
C SER A 38 30.30 -61.88 28.25
N TYR A 39 31.14 -61.78 27.22
CA TYR A 39 31.24 -60.62 26.33
C TYR A 39 29.93 -60.36 25.60
N GLN A 40 29.32 -61.36 24.96
CA GLN A 40 28.04 -61.20 24.26
C GLN A 40 26.91 -60.72 25.17
N LYS A 41 26.86 -61.20 26.43
CA LYS A 41 25.89 -60.71 27.43
C LYS A 41 26.14 -59.25 27.83
N SER A 42 27.38 -58.79 27.76
CA SER A 42 27.75 -57.41 28.10
C SER A 42 27.56 -56.40 26.95
N THR A 43 27.38 -56.86 25.70
CA THR A 43 27.35 -55.98 24.52
C THR A 43 26.10 -56.09 23.65
N CYS A 44 25.43 -57.24 23.65
CA CYS A 44 24.27 -57.51 22.80
C CYS A 44 22.97 -57.58 23.62
N PHE A 45 21.86 -57.22 22.99
CA PHE A 45 20.53 -57.21 23.63
C PHE A 45 19.44 -57.54 22.61
N GLN A 46 18.35 -58.16 23.07
CA GLN A 46 17.22 -58.56 22.21
C GLN A 46 15.98 -57.70 22.42
N ASN A 47 15.86 -57.07 23.59
CA ASN A 47 14.72 -56.23 23.93
C ASN A 47 15.20 -54.94 24.63
N TYR A 48 14.27 -54.00 24.82
CA TYR A 48 14.57 -52.70 25.40
C TYR A 48 15.03 -52.77 26.87
N LEU A 49 14.58 -53.76 27.65
CA LEU A 49 14.98 -53.92 29.06
C LEU A 49 16.44 -54.42 29.17
N ASP A 50 16.83 -55.36 28.31
CA ASP A 50 18.21 -55.83 28.19
C ASP A 50 19.12 -54.69 27.75
N PHE A 51 18.66 -53.88 26.79
CA PHE A 51 19.35 -52.68 26.35
C PHE A 51 19.56 -51.69 27.49
N LEU A 52 18.54 -51.38 28.29
CA LEU A 52 18.68 -50.47 29.44
C LEU A 52 19.73 -50.96 30.44
N THR A 53 19.79 -52.27 30.66
CA THR A 53 20.78 -52.88 31.56
C THR A 53 22.19 -52.68 31.04
N VAL A 54 22.44 -52.97 29.76
CA VAL A 54 23.72 -52.76 29.09
C VAL A 54 24.07 -51.26 28.97
N PHE A 55 23.10 -50.41 28.69
CA PHE A 55 23.28 -48.97 28.52
C PHE A 55 23.59 -48.26 29.86
N SER A 56 23.09 -48.79 30.97
CA SER A 56 23.37 -48.25 32.31
C SER A 56 24.85 -48.37 32.67
N SER A 57 25.47 -49.53 32.39
CA SER A 57 26.88 -49.83 32.64
C SER A 57 27.82 -49.28 31.55
N TRP A 58 27.31 -49.03 30.35
CA TRP A 58 28.08 -48.47 29.23
C TRP A 58 28.51 -47.02 29.47
N GLN A 59 29.78 -46.70 29.18
CA GLN A 59 30.31 -45.33 29.27
C GLN A 59 30.23 -44.64 27.90
N CYS A 60 29.77 -43.38 27.90
CA CYS A 60 29.65 -42.60 26.68
C CYS A 60 31.03 -42.08 26.23
N PRO A 61 31.27 -41.92 24.91
CA PRO A 61 32.48 -41.31 24.40
C PRO A 61 32.72 -39.90 24.94
N TYR A 62 33.98 -39.45 24.92
CA TYR A 62 34.37 -38.14 25.44
C TYR A 62 33.56 -36.98 24.80
N GLY A 63 32.98 -36.13 25.64
CA GLY A 63 32.13 -34.99 25.22
C GLY A 63 30.66 -35.32 24.96
N TRP A 64 30.26 -36.59 25.12
CA TRP A 64 28.86 -37.01 25.05
C TRP A 64 28.28 -37.28 26.44
N HIS A 65 26.99 -36.97 26.59
CA HIS A 65 26.22 -37.17 27.80
C HIS A 65 25.03 -38.08 27.51
N LYS A 66 24.60 -38.87 28.51
CA LYS A 66 23.46 -39.78 28.39
C LYS A 66 22.34 -39.40 29.38
N ILE A 67 21.09 -39.44 28.91
CA ILE A 67 19.88 -39.30 29.73
C ILE A 67 18.96 -40.48 29.43
N VAL A 68 18.40 -41.06 30.48
CA VAL A 68 17.39 -42.12 30.41
C VAL A 68 16.11 -41.59 31.03
N GLN A 69 15.07 -41.42 30.21
CA GLN A 69 13.70 -41.10 30.64
C GLN A 69 12.74 -42.07 29.91
N ASP A 70 11.75 -41.56 29.16
CA ASP A 70 10.86 -42.37 28.32
C ASP A 70 11.55 -42.97 27.08
N LYS A 71 12.66 -42.33 26.66
CA LYS A 71 13.56 -42.77 25.60
C LYS A 71 15.01 -42.61 26.09
N VAL A 72 15.92 -43.33 25.45
CA VAL A 72 17.35 -43.20 25.74
C VAL A 72 17.95 -42.18 24.78
N THR A 73 18.53 -41.12 25.32
CA THR A 73 19.12 -40.03 24.52
C THR A 73 20.59 -39.85 24.88
N SER A 74 21.46 -39.92 23.87
CA SER A 74 22.87 -39.51 23.96
C SER A 74 23.04 -38.18 23.24
N PHE A 75 23.71 -37.18 23.83
CA PHE A 75 23.83 -35.85 23.23
C PHE A 75 25.17 -35.18 23.52
N LYS A 76 25.59 -34.28 22.62
CA LYS A 76 26.83 -33.50 22.72
C LYS A 76 26.51 -32.05 23.07
N LEU A 77 27.07 -31.56 24.17
CA LEU A 77 26.96 -30.17 24.61
C LEU A 77 28.15 -29.35 24.09
N GLU A 78 27.86 -28.20 23.48
CA GLU A 78 28.87 -27.20 23.15
C GLU A 78 28.58 -25.92 23.96
N TYR A 79 29.60 -25.39 24.64
CA TYR A 79 29.47 -24.17 25.44
C TYR A 79 29.73 -22.94 24.57
N LYS A 80 28.67 -22.19 24.24
CA LYS A 80 28.72 -20.90 23.54
C LYS A 80 27.72 -19.93 24.18
N PRO A 81 28.20 -18.88 24.85
CA PRO A 81 27.67 -18.28 26.11
C PRO A 81 26.68 -19.07 27.00
N ALA A 82 25.75 -19.83 26.44
CA ALA A 82 24.88 -20.82 27.08
C ALA A 82 25.14 -22.22 26.46
N PRO A 83 24.87 -23.32 27.20
CA PRO A 83 25.05 -24.66 26.65
C PRO A 83 24.02 -24.97 25.55
N ILE A 84 24.48 -25.41 24.39
CA ILE A 84 23.64 -25.82 23.26
C ILE A 84 23.88 -27.29 22.96
N ILE A 85 22.80 -28.05 22.76
CA ILE A 85 22.86 -29.42 22.25
C ILE A 85 23.07 -29.35 20.73
N THR A 86 24.24 -29.77 20.26
CA THR A 86 24.58 -29.72 18.82
C THR A 86 24.17 -30.99 18.10
N HIS A 87 24.35 -32.15 18.74
CA HIS A 87 24.02 -33.46 18.19
C HIS A 87 23.31 -34.29 19.26
N SER A 88 22.32 -35.05 18.85
CA SER A 88 21.65 -36.02 19.71
C SER A 88 21.32 -37.32 18.97
N VAL A 89 21.35 -38.43 19.69
CA VAL A 89 21.02 -39.76 19.22
C VAL A 89 19.96 -40.31 20.16
N ILE A 90 18.79 -40.60 19.61
CA ILE A 90 17.63 -41.08 20.35
C ILE A 90 17.40 -42.54 19.97
N VAL A 91 17.31 -43.41 20.98
CA VAL A 91 16.90 -44.80 20.84
C VAL A 91 15.50 -44.93 21.43
N ASP A 92 14.54 -45.35 20.60
CA ASP A 92 13.16 -45.58 21.03
C ASP A 92 12.97 -46.96 21.69
N LYS A 93 11.74 -47.25 22.14
CA LYS A 93 11.39 -48.52 22.80
C LYS A 93 11.47 -49.73 21.86
N ASP A 94 11.41 -49.49 20.56
CA ASP A 94 11.54 -50.51 19.52
C ASP A 94 13.00 -50.67 19.06
N LEU A 95 13.95 -50.07 19.79
CA LEU A 95 15.39 -50.08 19.49
C LEU A 95 15.77 -49.37 18.17
N ASN A 96 14.91 -48.52 17.61
CA ASN A 96 15.28 -47.71 16.45
C ASN A 96 16.19 -46.56 16.87
N VAL A 97 17.31 -46.43 16.18
CA VAL A 97 18.25 -45.33 16.36
C VAL A 97 17.90 -44.19 15.41
N LYS A 98 17.62 -43.02 15.95
CA LYS A 98 17.48 -41.76 15.21
C LYS A 98 18.55 -40.77 15.61
N THR A 99 19.11 -40.10 14.62
CA THR A 99 20.19 -39.12 14.81
C THR A 99 19.71 -37.74 14.46
N TYR A 100 20.14 -36.73 15.22
CA TYR A 100 19.72 -35.35 15.06
C TYR A 100 20.91 -34.40 15.15
N MET A 101 20.83 -33.32 14.38
CA MET A 101 21.69 -32.15 14.50
C MET A 101 20.81 -30.95 14.87
N TYR A 102 21.09 -30.32 16.01
CA TYR A 102 20.21 -29.36 16.67
C TYR A 102 18.79 -29.92 16.86
N SER A 103 17.86 -29.60 15.95
CA SER A 103 16.46 -30.00 15.99
C SER A 103 15.99 -30.73 14.71
N GLN A 104 16.90 -31.09 13.80
CA GLN A 104 16.56 -31.80 12.56
C GLN A 104 17.09 -33.23 12.57
N GLU A 105 16.24 -34.16 12.13
CA GLU A 105 16.62 -35.56 11.93
C GLU A 105 17.63 -35.67 10.79
N LEU A 106 18.75 -36.32 11.06
CA LEU A 106 19.86 -36.53 10.15
C LEU A 106 19.90 -38.01 9.78
N LEU A 107 19.84 -38.31 8.48
CA LEU A 107 20.05 -39.66 7.96
C LEU A 107 21.56 -39.86 7.72
N LEU A 108 22.21 -40.61 8.60
CA LEU A 108 23.61 -41.00 8.42
C LEU A 108 23.70 -42.08 7.36
N ASN A 109 24.64 -41.90 6.43
CA ASN A 109 25.02 -42.91 5.45
C ASN A 109 26.54 -42.84 5.26
N SER A 110 27.29 -43.36 6.23
CA SER A 110 28.76 -43.33 6.23
C SER A 110 29.30 -44.74 6.47
N GLY A 111 30.00 -45.29 5.47
CA GLY A 111 30.53 -46.65 5.50
C GLY A 111 29.44 -47.70 5.73
N ASN A 112 29.58 -48.48 6.81
CA ASN A 112 28.64 -49.55 7.21
C ASN A 112 27.48 -49.07 8.11
N ILE A 113 27.41 -47.78 8.45
CA ILE A 113 26.40 -47.23 9.37
C ILE A 113 25.35 -46.44 8.58
N LYS A 114 24.09 -46.88 8.66
CA LYS A 114 22.92 -46.22 8.04
C LYS A 114 21.84 -45.99 9.08
N THR A 115 21.39 -44.75 9.28
CA THR A 115 20.24 -44.44 10.16
C THR A 115 18.98 -44.09 9.34
N PRO A 116 17.76 -44.45 9.83
CA PRO A 116 17.49 -45.23 11.04
C PRO A 116 17.78 -46.73 10.87
N PHE A 117 18.18 -47.40 11.97
CA PHE A 117 18.37 -48.84 12.02
C PHE A 117 17.98 -49.42 13.38
N LEU A 118 17.77 -50.74 13.42
CA LEU A 118 17.47 -51.48 14.64
C LEU A 118 18.76 -51.80 15.41
N LEU A 119 18.85 -51.31 16.65
CA LEU A 119 20.02 -51.50 17.50
C LEU A 119 20.01 -52.91 18.11
N SER A 120 21.07 -53.68 17.87
CA SER A 120 21.27 -55.03 18.44
C SER A 120 22.54 -55.15 19.29
N ASN A 121 23.47 -54.20 19.15
CA ASN A 121 24.76 -54.21 19.82
C ASN A 121 25.14 -52.77 20.21
N ILE A 122 25.65 -52.59 21.43
CA ILE A 122 26.05 -51.28 21.96
C ILE A 122 27.19 -50.64 21.16
N HIS A 123 28.07 -51.42 20.53
CA HIS A 123 29.16 -50.92 19.68
C HIS A 123 28.66 -50.22 18.41
N HIS A 124 27.46 -50.57 17.91
CA HIS A 124 26.87 -49.83 16.79
C HIS A 124 26.47 -48.41 17.22
N LEU A 125 26.07 -48.22 18.48
CA LEU A 125 25.82 -46.89 19.03
C LEU A 125 27.13 -46.10 19.15
N ASP A 126 28.20 -46.74 19.62
CA ASP A 126 29.54 -46.13 19.71
C ASP A 126 30.06 -45.65 18.34
N GLY A 127 29.91 -46.48 17.31
CA GLY A 127 30.26 -46.12 15.93
C GLY A 127 29.47 -44.92 15.39
N VAL A 128 28.16 -44.83 15.71
CA VAL A 128 27.32 -43.67 15.33
C VAL A 128 27.83 -42.39 16.01
N LEU A 129 28.16 -42.44 17.30
CA LEU A 129 28.66 -41.29 18.03
C LEU A 129 30.03 -40.82 17.53
N HIS A 130 30.90 -41.76 17.15
CA HIS A 130 32.21 -41.45 16.57
C HIS A 130 32.07 -40.73 15.22
N VAL A 131 31.26 -41.26 14.31
CA VAL A 131 31.00 -40.65 12.99
C VAL A 131 30.40 -39.25 13.13
N LEU A 132 29.50 -39.03 14.09
CA LEU A 132 28.95 -37.70 14.37
C LEU A 132 30.01 -36.75 14.93
N SER A 133 30.95 -37.24 15.75
CA SER A 133 32.04 -36.42 16.27
C SER A 133 33.06 -36.01 15.20
N GLU A 134 33.41 -36.90 14.26
CA GLU A 134 34.32 -36.58 13.13
C GLU A 134 33.68 -35.61 12.12
N ASN A 135 32.39 -35.80 11.82
CA ASN A 135 31.65 -34.90 10.94
C ASN A 135 31.40 -33.52 11.57
N ALA A 136 31.40 -33.40 12.90
CA ALA A 136 31.25 -32.12 13.60
C ALA A 136 32.42 -31.16 13.32
N ASP A 137 33.63 -31.68 13.09
CA ASP A 137 34.79 -30.85 12.76
C ASP A 137 34.84 -30.44 11.27
N ALA A 138 34.25 -31.25 10.38
CA ALA A 138 34.13 -30.93 8.95
C ALA A 138 32.94 -29.98 8.61
N SER A 139 31.94 -29.86 9.50
CA SER A 139 30.66 -29.17 9.24
C SER A 139 30.61 -27.69 9.65
N ARG A 140 31.76 -27.08 10.01
CA ARG A 140 31.83 -25.65 10.37
C ARG A 140 31.37 -24.70 9.26
N GLU A 141 31.40 -25.11 7.99
CA GLU A 141 30.86 -24.31 6.86
C GLU A 141 29.35 -24.53 6.57
N TYR A 142 28.75 -25.63 7.03
CA TYR A 142 27.33 -25.94 6.77
C TYR A 142 26.39 -25.51 7.93
N SER A 143 26.91 -25.36 9.15
CA SER A 143 26.11 -25.00 10.35
C SER A 143 25.44 -23.62 10.29
N GLY A 144 26.07 -22.63 9.62
CA GLY A 144 25.60 -21.24 9.65
C GLY A 144 24.24 -21.02 8.97
N LYS A 145 23.97 -21.71 7.85
CA LYS A 145 22.70 -21.56 7.11
C LYS A 145 21.51 -22.20 7.84
N TYR A 146 21.74 -23.35 8.48
CA TYR A 146 20.70 -24.02 9.27
C TYR A 146 20.37 -23.26 10.54
N GLN A 147 21.40 -22.77 11.25
CA GLN A 147 21.22 -21.91 12.41
C GLN A 147 20.46 -20.63 12.04
N PHE A 148 20.81 -19.98 10.92
CA PHE A 148 20.09 -18.81 10.41
C PHE A 148 18.60 -19.09 10.17
N ARG A 149 18.25 -20.17 9.46
CA ARG A 149 16.83 -20.51 9.23
C ARG A 149 16.08 -20.78 10.53
N ALA A 150 16.70 -21.50 11.47
CA ALA A 150 16.09 -21.79 12.77
C ALA A 150 15.84 -20.51 13.58
N THR A 151 16.82 -19.60 13.62
CA THR A 151 16.68 -18.30 14.30
C THR A 151 15.61 -17.42 13.67
N ILE A 152 15.53 -17.34 12.34
CA ILE A 152 14.51 -16.55 11.66
C ILE A 152 13.10 -17.14 11.89
N ASN A 153 12.95 -18.47 11.86
CA ASN A 153 11.67 -19.11 12.16
C ASN A 153 11.24 -18.88 13.62
N LEU A 154 12.17 -18.90 14.57
CA LEU A 154 11.88 -18.56 15.96
C LEU A 154 11.42 -17.11 16.10
N ALA A 155 12.12 -16.16 15.48
CA ALA A 155 11.74 -14.75 15.48
C ALA A 155 10.36 -14.52 14.86
N TYR A 156 10.06 -15.19 13.74
CA TYR A 156 8.74 -15.17 13.12
C TYR A 156 7.65 -15.67 14.08
N ASN A 157 7.84 -16.82 14.73
CA ASN A 157 6.85 -17.38 15.65
C ASN A 157 6.61 -16.49 16.88
N ILE A 158 7.65 -15.81 17.38
CA ILE A 158 7.52 -14.87 18.49
C ILE A 158 6.68 -13.67 18.05
N LEU A 159 7.03 -13.04 16.92
CA LEU A 159 6.30 -11.88 16.40
C LEU A 159 4.85 -12.21 16.04
N ASN A 160 4.60 -13.37 15.42
CA ASN A 160 3.25 -13.82 15.09
C ASN A 160 2.42 -14.13 16.33
N SER A 161 3.03 -14.49 17.47
CA SER A 161 2.29 -14.70 18.73
C SER A 161 1.98 -13.39 19.46
N THR A 162 2.71 -12.31 19.16
CA THR A 162 2.43 -10.96 19.70
C THR A 162 1.29 -10.22 18.98
N GLU A 163 0.81 -10.70 17.83
CA GLU A 163 -0.31 -10.13 17.07
C GLU A 163 -1.63 -10.01 17.88
N LEU A 164 -1.76 -10.74 18.98
CA LEU A 164 -2.96 -10.74 19.83
C LEU A 164 -3.08 -9.52 20.76
N PHE A 165 -2.04 -8.69 20.90
CA PHE A 165 -1.97 -7.67 21.96
C PHE A 165 -1.59 -6.26 21.47
N THR A 166 -1.51 -6.03 20.16
CA THR A 166 -1.03 -4.76 19.58
C THR A 166 -2.14 -3.92 18.97
N ASP A 167 -1.95 -2.60 18.96
CA ASP A 167 -2.79 -1.65 18.22
C ASP A 167 -2.60 -1.79 16.69
N GLU A 168 -3.51 -1.19 15.91
CA GLU A 168 -3.60 -1.36 14.45
C GLU A 168 -2.35 -0.87 13.68
N GLU A 169 -1.70 0.21 14.14
CA GLU A 169 -0.48 0.73 13.51
C GLU A 169 0.68 -0.24 13.72
N THR A 170 0.86 -0.68 14.97
CA THR A 170 1.89 -1.66 15.34
C THR A 170 1.67 -2.99 14.63
N HIS A 171 0.41 -3.41 14.46
CA HIS A 171 0.05 -4.64 13.75
C HIS A 171 0.55 -4.64 12.29
N THR A 172 0.29 -3.56 11.56
CA THR A 172 0.74 -3.41 10.15
C THR A 172 2.27 -3.52 10.02
N VAL A 173 3.01 -2.95 10.99
CA VAL A 173 4.47 -3.02 11.02
C VAL A 173 4.94 -4.46 11.28
N ILE A 174 4.32 -5.16 12.23
CA ILE A 174 4.64 -6.55 12.55
C ILE A 174 4.38 -7.46 11.35
N GLU A 175 3.24 -7.33 10.68
CA GLU A 175 2.91 -8.12 9.48
C GLU A 175 3.97 -7.93 8.38
N PHE A 176 4.37 -6.69 8.11
CA PHE A 176 5.40 -6.40 7.13
C PHE A 176 6.75 -7.04 7.50
N ILE A 177 7.16 -6.97 8.77
CA ILE A 177 8.40 -7.60 9.25
C ILE A 177 8.31 -9.12 9.11
N CYS A 178 7.19 -9.72 9.51
CA CYS A 178 6.91 -11.15 9.38
C CYS A 178 7.04 -11.62 7.92
N ASP A 179 6.54 -10.85 6.97
CA ASP A 179 6.71 -11.12 5.54
C ASP A 179 8.18 -11.02 5.09
N GLN A 180 8.91 -10.00 5.55
CA GLN A 180 10.35 -9.89 5.26
C GLN A 180 11.14 -11.08 5.81
N LEU A 181 10.82 -11.58 7.00
CA LEU A 181 11.43 -12.77 7.59
C LEU A 181 11.15 -14.04 6.77
N LYS A 182 9.90 -14.25 6.34
CA LYS A 182 9.52 -15.34 5.42
C LYS A 182 10.27 -15.26 4.10
N LEU A 183 10.42 -14.05 3.54
CA LEU A 183 11.14 -13.83 2.29
C LEU A 183 12.65 -14.07 2.45
N ALA A 184 13.24 -13.73 3.59
CA ALA A 184 14.66 -13.92 3.87
C ALA A 184 15.08 -15.40 3.88
N ILE A 185 14.19 -16.30 4.32
CA ILE A 185 14.41 -17.76 4.25
C ILE A 185 13.98 -18.36 2.91
N SER A 186 13.21 -17.64 2.10
CA SER A 186 12.69 -18.14 0.83
C SER A 186 13.74 -18.04 -0.28
N GLN A 187 13.66 -18.96 -1.24
CA GLN A 187 14.45 -18.85 -2.46
C GLN A 187 13.87 -17.74 -3.35
N LYS A 188 14.73 -17.00 -4.07
CA LYS A 188 14.31 -15.87 -4.93
C LYS A 188 13.19 -16.20 -5.92
N ASN A 189 13.17 -17.43 -6.44
CA ASN A 189 12.16 -17.89 -7.40
C ASN A 189 10.82 -18.25 -6.76
N ARG A 190 10.74 -18.26 -5.42
CA ARG A 190 9.55 -18.64 -4.64
C ARG A 190 9.06 -17.50 -3.75
N TYR A 191 9.46 -16.27 -4.04
CA TYR A 191 8.95 -15.11 -3.31
C TYR A 191 7.45 -14.97 -3.54
N SER A 192 6.69 -15.11 -2.45
CA SER A 192 5.28 -14.82 -2.36
C SER A 192 5.11 -13.61 -1.46
N TYR A 193 4.45 -12.58 -1.96
CA TYR A 193 4.20 -11.34 -1.22
C TYR A 193 2.74 -11.31 -0.79
N SER A 194 2.45 -10.78 0.40
CA SER A 194 1.08 -10.50 0.85
C SER A 194 0.41 -9.42 -0.01
N SER A 195 -0.92 -9.39 0.05
CA SER A 195 -1.72 -8.37 -0.62
C SER A 195 -1.38 -6.98 -0.09
N GLU A 196 -1.22 -6.82 1.23
CA GLU A 196 -0.84 -5.56 1.88
C GLU A 196 0.52 -5.08 1.39
N THR A 197 1.54 -5.97 1.33
CA THR A 197 2.87 -5.63 0.83
C THR A 197 2.83 -5.20 -0.64
N ILE A 198 2.04 -5.88 -1.47
CA ILE A 198 1.87 -5.52 -2.88
C ILE A 198 1.21 -4.14 -3.02
N VAL A 199 0.16 -3.85 -2.24
CA VAL A 199 -0.52 -2.55 -2.24
C VAL A 199 0.45 -1.45 -1.80
N PHE A 200 1.14 -1.64 -0.69
CA PHE A 200 2.15 -0.70 -0.18
C PHE A 200 3.26 -0.44 -1.21
N CYS A 201 3.82 -1.48 -1.82
CA CYS A 201 4.84 -1.36 -2.84
C CYS A 201 4.32 -0.67 -4.12
N SER A 202 3.07 -0.92 -4.49
CA SER A 202 2.42 -0.27 -5.63
C SER A 202 2.22 1.21 -5.37
N MET A 203 1.77 1.60 -4.17
CA MET A 203 1.65 3.00 -3.76
C MET A 203 3.01 3.69 -3.76
N LEU A 204 4.03 3.10 -3.14
CA LEU A 204 5.38 3.65 -3.09
C LEU A 204 5.97 3.85 -4.50
N ASN A 205 5.83 2.85 -5.37
CA ASN A 205 6.28 2.93 -6.75
C ASN A 205 5.49 3.95 -7.59
N THR A 206 4.21 4.18 -7.27
CA THR A 206 3.36 5.18 -7.94
C THR A 206 3.72 6.60 -7.49
N ILE A 207 3.98 6.81 -6.20
CA ILE A 207 4.44 8.10 -5.66
C ILE A 207 5.79 8.46 -6.29
N SER A 208 6.75 7.53 -6.29
CA SER A 208 8.02 7.72 -6.98
C SER A 208 8.73 6.41 -7.31
N PRO A 209 8.92 6.08 -8.60
CA PRO A 209 9.65 4.90 -9.02
C PRO A 209 11.15 4.94 -8.67
N HIS A 210 11.72 6.12 -8.37
CA HIS A 210 13.16 6.26 -8.15
C HIS A 210 13.59 5.79 -6.74
N PRO A 211 13.01 6.29 -5.63
CA PRO A 211 13.21 5.73 -4.29
C PRO A 211 12.88 4.25 -4.24
N TYR A 212 11.79 3.82 -4.89
CA TYR A 212 11.43 2.39 -4.93
C TYR A 212 12.54 1.53 -5.53
N ARG A 213 13.10 1.94 -6.68
CA ARG A 213 14.23 1.25 -7.31
C ARG A 213 15.46 1.26 -6.42
N PHE A 214 15.78 2.38 -5.79
CA PHE A 214 16.92 2.51 -4.88
C PHE A 214 16.80 1.54 -3.69
N ILE A 215 15.68 1.58 -2.96
CA ILE A 215 15.42 0.72 -1.80
C ILE A 215 15.53 -0.75 -2.20
N ARG A 216 14.92 -1.12 -3.33
CA ARG A 216 14.98 -2.48 -3.86
C ARG A 216 16.40 -2.90 -4.27
N SER A 217 17.17 -2.02 -4.92
CA SER A 217 18.54 -2.33 -5.33
C SER A 217 19.52 -2.38 -4.17
N HIS A 218 19.27 -1.60 -3.11
CA HIS A 218 20.08 -1.57 -1.90
C HIS A 218 20.01 -2.91 -1.14
N GLY A 219 18.90 -3.64 -1.26
CA GLY A 219 18.77 -4.99 -0.72
C GLY A 219 18.48 -5.03 0.79
N ALA A 220 18.27 -3.88 1.44
CA ALA A 220 17.81 -3.85 2.83
C ALA A 220 16.38 -4.40 3.00
N LEU A 221 15.55 -4.29 1.96
CA LEU A 221 14.20 -4.84 1.93
C LEU A 221 14.02 -5.73 0.69
N ILE A 222 13.32 -6.86 0.87
CA ILE A 222 12.94 -7.77 -0.19
C ILE A 222 11.59 -7.30 -0.74
N LEU A 223 11.66 -6.54 -1.84
CA LEU A 223 10.49 -5.93 -2.48
C LEU A 223 10.20 -6.54 -3.86
N PRO A 224 8.93 -6.57 -4.30
CA PRO A 224 8.51 -7.00 -5.62
C PRO A 224 9.29 -6.32 -6.75
N HIS A 225 9.39 -6.97 -7.91
CA HIS A 225 9.91 -6.29 -9.09
C HIS A 225 8.84 -5.33 -9.65
N GLN A 226 9.25 -4.22 -10.27
CA GLN A 226 8.31 -3.29 -10.91
C GLN A 226 7.44 -3.96 -11.96
N ASN A 227 7.95 -4.99 -12.65
CA ASN A 227 7.15 -5.78 -13.60
C ASN A 227 6.03 -6.57 -12.89
N THR A 228 6.29 -7.08 -11.69
CA THR A 228 5.26 -7.74 -10.86
C THR A 228 4.17 -6.74 -10.49
N LEU A 229 4.56 -5.55 -10.01
CA LEU A 229 3.60 -4.48 -9.70
C LEU A 229 2.78 -4.08 -10.93
N LYS A 230 3.45 -3.81 -12.06
CA LYS A 230 2.80 -3.48 -13.34
C LYS A 230 1.86 -4.57 -13.81
N SER A 231 2.24 -5.84 -13.69
CA SER A 231 1.38 -6.97 -14.08
C SER A 231 0.08 -6.98 -13.30
N ILE A 232 0.13 -6.70 -12.00
CA ILE A 232 -1.05 -6.68 -11.12
C ILE A 232 -1.93 -5.46 -11.46
N CYS A 233 -1.33 -4.28 -11.63
CA CYS A 233 -2.07 -3.09 -12.03
C CYS A 233 -2.69 -3.22 -13.42
N ASN A 234 -2.03 -3.92 -14.36
CA ASN A 234 -2.54 -4.16 -15.70
C ASN A 234 -3.79 -5.05 -15.72
N THR A 235 -4.04 -5.87 -14.69
CA THR A 235 -5.27 -6.66 -14.58
C THR A 235 -6.50 -5.75 -14.42
N LEU A 236 -6.33 -4.53 -13.90
CA LEU A 236 -7.43 -3.59 -13.62
C LEU A 236 -7.86 -2.76 -14.85
N MET A 237 -7.43 -3.13 -16.07
CA MET A 237 -7.72 -2.49 -17.37
C MET A 237 -8.89 -1.48 -17.38
N VAL A 238 -8.61 -0.24 -16.96
CA VAL A 238 -9.54 0.90 -17.12
C VAL A 238 -9.34 1.45 -18.53
N ASP A 239 -9.78 0.68 -19.51
CA ASP A 239 -9.71 1.09 -20.90
C ASP A 239 -10.95 1.95 -21.22
N PRO A 240 -10.78 3.18 -21.76
CA PRO A 240 -11.89 4.02 -22.22
C PRO A 240 -12.49 3.49 -23.53
N VAL A 241 -12.85 2.20 -23.57
CA VAL A 241 -13.53 1.58 -24.72
C VAL A 241 -15.00 2.00 -24.73
N PRO A 242 -15.63 2.12 -25.91
CA PRO A 242 -17.06 2.38 -26.05
C PRO A 242 -18.00 1.30 -25.51
N ASP A 243 -17.54 0.23 -24.83
CA ASP A 243 -18.43 -0.79 -24.23
C ASP A 243 -18.98 -0.36 -22.84
N GLU A 244 -19.42 0.89 -22.85
CA GLU A 244 -20.62 1.55 -22.33
C GLU A 244 -21.44 1.08 -21.13
N ARG A 245 -21.17 -0.02 -20.41
CA ARG A 245 -21.86 -0.31 -19.13
C ARG A 245 -21.01 -0.92 -18.03
N TYR A 246 -19.93 -1.62 -18.33
CA TYR A 246 -19.31 -2.52 -17.35
C TYR A 246 -18.08 -1.98 -16.60
N ASN A 247 -17.33 -1.02 -17.16
CA ASN A 247 -16.07 -0.58 -16.53
C ASN A 247 -16.25 0.54 -15.49
N PHE A 248 -16.88 1.66 -15.84
CA PHE A 248 -16.97 2.79 -14.89
C PHE A 248 -17.97 2.52 -13.76
N LEU A 249 -19.10 1.87 -14.04
CA LEU A 249 -20.08 1.49 -13.02
C LEU A 249 -19.53 0.38 -12.11
N GLY A 250 -18.75 -0.57 -12.65
CA GLY A 250 -18.07 -1.59 -11.84
C GLY A 250 -17.08 -0.96 -10.86
N TYR A 251 -16.27 -0.01 -11.34
CA TYR A 251 -15.37 0.76 -10.50
C TYR A 251 -16.12 1.60 -9.46
N ALA A 252 -17.14 2.37 -9.89
CA ALA A 252 -17.94 3.20 -9.00
C ALA A 252 -18.72 2.40 -7.96
N LYS A 253 -19.15 1.18 -8.30
CA LYS A 253 -19.79 0.24 -7.36
C LYS A 253 -18.81 -0.21 -6.28
N ASN A 254 -17.55 -0.47 -6.64
CA ASN A 254 -16.52 -0.79 -5.67
C ASN A 254 -16.22 0.41 -4.77
N LEU A 255 -16.14 1.62 -5.34
CA LEU A 255 -15.99 2.86 -4.56
C LEU A 255 -17.12 3.05 -3.56
N PHE A 256 -18.37 2.79 -3.97
CA PHE A 256 -19.55 3.00 -3.12
C PHE A 256 -19.48 2.19 -1.82
N ARG A 257 -18.82 1.03 -1.83
CA ARG A 257 -18.61 0.21 -0.61
C ARG A 257 -17.79 0.91 0.47
N PHE A 258 -17.01 1.92 0.11
CA PHE A 258 -16.16 2.70 1.00
C PHE A 258 -16.75 4.07 1.34
N ILE A 259 -17.87 4.45 0.71
CA ILE A 259 -18.58 5.70 1.01
C ILE A 259 -19.29 5.54 2.35
N LYS A 260 -19.08 6.51 3.25
CA LYS A 260 -19.73 6.54 4.56
C LYS A 260 -21.15 7.08 4.43
N HIS A 261 -22.02 6.71 5.38
CA HIS A 261 -23.36 7.27 5.46
C HIS A 261 -23.33 8.81 5.56
N GLY A 262 -24.11 9.48 4.72
CA GLY A 262 -24.15 10.93 4.55
C GLY A 262 -23.16 11.47 3.50
N GLU A 263 -22.19 10.67 3.03
CA GLU A 263 -21.24 11.09 2.00
C GLU A 263 -21.73 10.80 0.57
N GLU A 264 -22.85 10.09 0.42
CA GLU A 264 -23.48 9.73 -0.86
C GLU A 264 -24.04 10.90 -1.65
N TYR A 265 -24.16 12.09 -1.05
CA TYR A 265 -24.56 13.32 -1.72
C TYR A 265 -23.40 13.86 -2.56
N MET A 266 -23.54 13.78 -3.88
CA MET A 266 -22.47 14.01 -4.84
C MET A 266 -22.69 15.25 -5.71
N ILE A 267 -21.57 15.87 -6.06
CA ILE A 267 -21.41 16.88 -7.09
C ILE A 267 -20.65 16.24 -8.25
N LEU A 268 -21.16 16.41 -9.47
CA LEU A 268 -20.48 16.00 -10.69
C LEU A 268 -19.62 17.16 -11.21
N LEU A 269 -18.31 16.97 -11.26
CA LEU A 269 -17.35 17.92 -11.83
C LEU A 269 -17.01 17.51 -13.26
N MET A 270 -17.03 18.47 -14.18
CA MET A 270 -16.76 18.27 -15.60
C MET A 270 -15.66 19.23 -16.07
N ASP A 271 -14.62 18.69 -16.70
CA ASP A 271 -13.54 19.49 -17.29
C ASP A 271 -12.96 18.86 -18.56
N GLU A 272 -12.31 19.67 -19.39
CA GLU A 272 -11.66 19.24 -20.62
C GLU A 272 -10.13 19.34 -20.53
N ILE A 273 -9.44 18.27 -20.94
CA ILE A 273 -7.98 18.21 -20.97
C ILE A 273 -7.52 18.04 -22.42
N HIS A 274 -6.76 18.99 -22.94
CA HIS A 274 -6.11 18.84 -24.23
C HIS A 274 -4.98 17.80 -24.14
N ILE A 275 -5.02 16.81 -25.02
CA ILE A 275 -4.02 15.74 -25.10
C ILE A 275 -3.33 15.80 -26.45
N GLN A 276 -2.05 15.44 -26.47
CA GLN A 276 -1.33 15.29 -27.73
C GLN A 276 -1.95 14.10 -28.49
N PRO A 277 -2.37 14.27 -29.75
CA PRO A 277 -2.88 13.16 -30.55
C PRO A 277 -1.77 12.15 -30.80
N TYR A 278 -1.96 10.91 -30.35
CA TYR A 278 -1.06 9.80 -30.64
C TYR A 278 -1.85 8.50 -30.74
N LEU A 279 -1.26 7.52 -31.41
CA LEU A 279 -1.77 6.16 -31.50
C LEU A 279 -0.71 5.23 -30.93
N ASP A 280 -1.11 4.31 -30.05
CA ASP A 280 -0.19 3.33 -29.47
C ASP A 280 -0.87 1.96 -29.40
N PHE A 281 -0.07 0.90 -29.37
CA PHE A 281 -0.57 -0.48 -29.26
C PHE A 281 -0.12 -1.07 -27.92
N LYS A 282 -1.06 -1.19 -26.98
CA LYS A 282 -0.81 -1.69 -25.62
C LYS A 282 -1.75 -2.84 -25.30
N GLY A 283 -1.19 -3.95 -24.82
CA GLY A 283 -1.98 -5.08 -24.31
C GLY A 283 -2.93 -5.71 -25.33
N GLY A 284 -2.55 -5.72 -26.62
CA GLY A 284 -3.40 -6.27 -27.68
C GLY A 284 -4.45 -5.29 -28.24
N LYS A 285 -4.48 -4.04 -27.77
CA LYS A 285 -5.44 -3.02 -28.19
C LYS A 285 -4.76 -1.76 -28.69
N ILE A 286 -5.45 -1.07 -29.60
CA ILE A 286 -5.08 0.25 -30.09
C ILE A 286 -5.64 1.29 -29.12
N VAL A 287 -4.79 2.15 -28.57
CA VAL A 287 -5.14 3.24 -27.67
C VAL A 287 -4.86 4.59 -28.33
N GLY A 288 -5.60 5.62 -27.93
CA GLY A 288 -5.45 6.98 -28.46
C GLY A 288 -6.49 7.37 -29.54
N THR A 289 -7.38 6.45 -29.90
CA THR A 289 -8.56 6.77 -30.71
C THR A 289 -9.62 7.48 -29.89
N SER A 290 -10.38 8.35 -30.53
CA SER A 290 -11.50 9.02 -29.89
C SER A 290 -12.72 8.09 -29.77
N ILE A 291 -13.61 8.37 -28.82
CA ILE A 291 -14.88 7.62 -28.66
C ILE A 291 -15.90 8.06 -29.72
N ASN A 292 -15.86 9.33 -30.12
CA ASN A 292 -16.86 9.92 -30.99
C ASN A 292 -16.61 9.64 -32.48
N ASN A 293 -15.38 9.35 -32.87
CA ASN A 293 -15.02 8.94 -34.22
C ASN A 293 -13.74 8.09 -34.22
N THR A 294 -13.42 7.48 -35.36
CA THR A 294 -12.21 6.66 -35.54
C THR A 294 -10.91 7.48 -35.64
N SER A 295 -10.96 8.81 -35.46
CA SER A 295 -9.77 9.66 -35.50
C SER A 295 -9.06 9.71 -34.15
N LEU A 296 -7.85 10.27 -34.15
CA LEU A 296 -7.06 10.45 -32.94
C LEU A 296 -7.75 11.40 -31.97
N ALA A 297 -7.77 11.04 -30.70
CA ALA A 297 -8.27 11.92 -29.66
C ALA A 297 -7.34 13.12 -29.46
N THR A 298 -7.91 14.32 -29.45
CA THR A 298 -7.19 15.60 -29.22
C THR A 298 -7.50 16.17 -27.84
N THR A 299 -8.59 15.71 -27.24
CA THR A 299 -9.09 16.17 -25.95
C THR A 299 -9.62 14.97 -25.16
N ALA A 300 -9.54 15.01 -23.83
CA ALA A 300 -10.21 14.08 -22.95
C ALA A 300 -11.16 14.85 -22.04
N TYR A 301 -12.46 14.52 -22.09
CA TYR A 301 -13.44 15.03 -21.14
C TYR A 301 -13.41 14.17 -19.89
N VAL A 302 -13.18 14.79 -18.74
CA VAL A 302 -13.06 14.10 -17.46
C VAL A 302 -14.28 14.40 -16.60
N PHE A 303 -14.86 13.34 -16.06
CA PHE A 303 -15.96 13.38 -15.12
C PHE A 303 -15.46 12.88 -13.76
N MET A 304 -15.56 13.74 -12.76
CA MET A 304 -15.15 13.46 -11.40
C MET A 304 -16.36 13.62 -10.48
N ILE A 305 -16.51 12.72 -9.53
CA ILE A 305 -17.50 12.87 -8.45
C ILE A 305 -16.81 13.47 -7.24
N SER A 306 -17.50 14.36 -6.54
CA SER A 306 -17.06 14.93 -5.28
C SER A 306 -18.18 14.78 -4.27
N SER A 307 -17.87 14.23 -3.09
CA SER A 307 -18.83 14.30 -1.99
C SER A 307 -19.02 15.77 -1.59
N PHE A 308 -20.26 16.11 -1.25
CA PHE A 308 -20.58 17.40 -0.65
C PHE A 308 -20.22 17.44 0.84
N CYS A 309 -20.32 16.30 1.52
CA CYS A 309 -20.16 16.19 2.97
C CYS A 309 -18.74 15.81 3.39
N SER A 310 -17.87 15.40 2.46
CA SER A 310 -16.49 14.99 2.76
C SER A 310 -15.49 15.46 1.70
N ASN A 311 -14.20 15.21 1.96
CA ASN A 311 -13.13 15.50 1.00
C ASN A 311 -13.02 14.43 -0.10
N PHE A 312 -13.93 13.45 -0.14
CA PHE A 312 -13.92 12.39 -1.14
C PHE A 312 -14.10 12.97 -2.54
N LYS A 313 -13.15 12.66 -3.42
CA LYS A 313 -13.17 13.04 -4.84
C LYS A 313 -12.54 11.92 -5.65
N GLU A 314 -13.16 11.55 -6.76
CA GLU A 314 -12.65 10.48 -7.61
C GLU A 314 -13.05 10.63 -9.06
N VAL A 315 -12.15 10.27 -9.97
CA VAL A 315 -12.42 10.27 -11.42
C VAL A 315 -13.22 9.02 -11.76
N VAL A 316 -14.48 9.22 -12.16
CA VAL A 316 -15.35 8.10 -12.54
C VAL A 316 -15.24 7.77 -14.01
N GLN A 317 -15.05 8.77 -14.88
CA GLN A 317 -15.01 8.53 -16.31
C GLN A 317 -14.10 9.50 -17.05
N ILE A 318 -13.33 8.97 -18.01
CA ILE A 318 -12.52 9.72 -18.95
C ILE A 318 -12.99 9.40 -20.36
N CYS A 319 -13.35 10.44 -21.12
CA CYS A 319 -13.89 10.34 -22.46
C CYS A 319 -12.93 10.99 -23.48
N PRO A 320 -12.00 10.24 -24.08
CA PRO A 320 -11.18 10.73 -25.19
C PRO A 320 -12.05 11.07 -26.40
N VAL A 321 -11.92 12.30 -26.92
CA VAL A 321 -12.69 12.87 -28.02
C VAL A 321 -11.79 13.68 -28.95
N SER A 322 -12.14 13.74 -30.23
CA SER A 322 -11.46 14.57 -31.23
C SER A 322 -12.20 15.90 -31.46
N LYS A 323 -13.54 15.86 -31.43
CA LYS A 323 -14.44 17.01 -31.45
C LYS A 323 -15.72 16.62 -30.72
N ILE A 324 -15.95 17.19 -29.55
CA ILE A 324 -17.17 16.93 -28.80
C ILE A 324 -18.29 17.84 -29.31
N ASP A 325 -19.48 17.27 -29.48
CA ASP A 325 -20.71 18.03 -29.67
C ASP A 325 -21.48 18.13 -28.35
N HIS A 326 -22.20 19.23 -28.16
CA HIS A 326 -23.00 19.48 -26.95
C HIS A 326 -24.06 18.37 -26.71
N ASN A 327 -24.60 17.75 -27.77
CA ASN A 327 -25.51 16.60 -27.64
C ASN A 327 -24.81 15.37 -27.07
N LEU A 328 -23.59 15.08 -27.54
CA LEU A 328 -22.80 13.96 -27.03
C LEU A 328 -22.46 14.18 -25.56
N LEU A 329 -22.06 15.40 -25.20
CA LEU A 329 -21.76 15.76 -23.82
C LEU A 329 -22.98 15.60 -22.92
N TYR A 330 -24.14 16.13 -23.32
CA TYR A 330 -25.41 15.95 -22.62
C TYR A 330 -25.73 14.47 -22.37
N ASN A 331 -25.67 13.65 -23.42
CA ASN A 331 -25.95 12.21 -23.31
C ASN A 331 -24.98 11.50 -22.35
N ARG A 332 -23.69 11.88 -22.36
CA ARG A 332 -22.69 11.34 -21.43
C ARG A 332 -22.97 11.76 -20.00
N THR A 333 -23.19 13.06 -19.74
CA THR A 333 -23.53 13.59 -18.41
C THR A 333 -24.78 12.91 -17.85
N LYS A 334 -25.85 12.83 -18.65
CA LYS A 334 -27.10 12.16 -18.26
C LYS A 334 -26.89 10.68 -17.92
N LYS A 335 -26.12 9.96 -18.74
CA LYS A 335 -25.84 8.54 -18.53
C LYS A 335 -25.04 8.29 -17.24
N ILE A 336 -24.07 9.16 -16.94
CA ILE A 336 -23.27 9.09 -15.71
C ILE A 336 -24.15 9.32 -14.49
N ILE A 337 -24.96 10.39 -14.49
CA ILE A 337 -25.87 10.72 -13.38
C ILE A 337 -26.81 9.54 -13.11
N ILE A 338 -27.52 9.06 -14.13
CA ILE A 338 -28.47 7.95 -13.99
C ILE A 338 -27.76 6.67 -13.50
N GLY A 339 -26.65 6.29 -14.14
CA GLY A 339 -25.97 5.04 -13.80
C GLY A 339 -25.37 5.04 -12.40
N LEU A 340 -24.91 6.19 -11.90
CA LEU A 340 -24.41 6.30 -10.53
C LEU A 340 -25.54 6.38 -9.50
N GLU A 341 -26.68 7.00 -9.83
CA GLU A 341 -27.87 6.94 -8.97
C GLU A 341 -28.38 5.53 -8.74
N GLU A 342 -28.39 4.70 -9.77
CA GLU A 342 -28.76 3.28 -9.66
C GLU A 342 -27.86 2.50 -8.67
N LEU A 343 -26.65 3.01 -8.37
CA LEU A 343 -25.73 2.41 -7.40
C LEU A 343 -25.92 2.97 -5.97
N GLY A 344 -26.72 4.01 -5.79
CA GLY A 344 -27.00 4.64 -4.49
C GLY A 344 -26.36 6.02 -4.27
N TYR A 345 -25.62 6.55 -5.25
CA TYR A 345 -25.16 7.95 -5.19
C TYR A 345 -26.34 8.91 -5.40
N THR A 346 -26.37 10.07 -4.73
CA THR A 346 -27.41 11.08 -4.92
C THR A 346 -26.81 12.35 -5.48
N PHE A 347 -27.11 12.71 -6.74
CA PHE A 347 -26.58 13.94 -7.33
C PHE A 347 -27.56 15.10 -7.18
N PHE A 348 -27.03 16.28 -6.90
CA PHE A 348 -27.82 17.51 -6.88
C PHE A 348 -27.17 18.65 -7.67
N CYS A 349 -25.89 18.54 -8.03
CA CYS A 349 -25.16 19.61 -8.69
C CYS A 349 -24.17 19.11 -9.75
N VAL A 350 -24.09 19.84 -10.86
CA VAL A 350 -23.05 19.74 -11.88
C VAL A 350 -22.21 21.03 -11.85
N VAL A 351 -20.88 20.89 -11.85
CA VAL A 351 -19.94 22.02 -11.93
C VAL A 351 -19.07 21.87 -13.17
N SER A 352 -18.96 22.94 -13.96
CA SER A 352 -18.05 22.99 -15.11
C SER A 352 -17.34 24.34 -15.22
N ASP A 353 -16.43 24.48 -16.18
CA ASP A 353 -15.98 25.79 -16.62
C ASP A 353 -17.12 26.60 -17.30
N ASN A 354 -16.87 27.87 -17.57
CA ASN A 354 -17.80 28.77 -18.26
C ASN A 354 -17.63 28.68 -19.80
N ASN A 355 -17.72 27.47 -20.35
CA ASN A 355 -17.70 27.22 -21.79
C ASN A 355 -19.13 27.12 -22.36
N ALA A 356 -19.36 27.77 -23.50
CA ALA A 356 -20.63 27.73 -24.21
C ALA A 356 -21.07 26.29 -24.58
N LEU A 357 -20.13 25.39 -24.84
CA LEU A 357 -20.44 23.98 -25.10
C LEU A 357 -21.09 23.31 -23.86
N ASN A 358 -20.52 23.54 -22.68
CA ASN A 358 -21.04 23.01 -21.41
C ASN A 358 -22.42 23.61 -21.09
N SER A 359 -22.59 24.93 -21.26
CA SER A 359 -23.89 25.57 -21.07
C SER A 359 -24.96 25.03 -22.03
N LYS A 360 -24.61 24.79 -23.30
CA LYS A 360 -25.53 24.19 -24.27
C LYS A 360 -25.87 22.74 -23.94
N ALA A 361 -24.90 21.95 -23.50
CA ALA A 361 -25.14 20.57 -23.06
C ALA A 361 -26.08 20.52 -21.85
N MET A 362 -25.90 21.44 -20.89
CA MET A 362 -26.79 21.53 -19.73
C MET A 362 -28.19 22.03 -20.10
N ALA A 363 -28.30 22.92 -21.08
CA ALA A 363 -29.59 23.41 -21.57
C ALA A 363 -30.52 22.28 -22.05
N HIS A 364 -29.97 21.17 -22.57
CA HIS A 364 -30.75 19.99 -22.99
C HIS A 364 -31.42 19.21 -21.85
N PHE A 365 -31.09 19.50 -20.59
CA PHE A 365 -31.90 19.02 -19.46
C PHE A 365 -33.21 19.80 -19.32
N SER A 366 -33.31 21.02 -19.87
CA SER A 366 -34.54 21.80 -19.90
C SER A 366 -35.46 21.37 -21.04
N PRO A 367 -36.79 21.28 -20.85
CA PRO A 367 -37.73 20.98 -21.94
C PRO A 367 -37.65 21.95 -23.12
N ASP A 368 -37.29 23.22 -22.85
CA ASP A 368 -37.21 24.29 -23.84
C ASP A 368 -35.78 24.47 -24.43
N ASN A 369 -34.81 23.66 -24.02
CA ASN A 369 -33.39 23.84 -24.34
C ASN A 369 -32.85 25.24 -23.96
N LYS A 370 -33.39 25.84 -22.90
CA LYS A 370 -32.96 27.14 -22.37
C LYS A 370 -31.89 26.96 -21.31
N THR A 371 -30.84 27.78 -21.39
CA THR A 371 -29.82 27.87 -20.36
C THR A 371 -30.42 28.41 -19.06
N SER A 372 -30.24 27.67 -17.98
CA SER A 372 -30.69 27.97 -16.63
C SER A 372 -29.59 27.61 -15.63
N ILE A 373 -29.78 27.99 -14.37
CA ILE A 373 -28.95 27.56 -13.23
C ILE A 373 -29.57 26.32 -12.57
N VAL A 374 -30.88 26.11 -12.77
CA VAL A 374 -31.63 24.95 -12.25
C VAL A 374 -32.32 24.24 -13.40
N TYR A 375 -32.13 22.92 -13.44
CA TYR A 375 -32.71 22.02 -14.43
C TYR A 375 -33.54 20.94 -13.75
N PRO A 376 -34.54 20.35 -14.43
CA PRO A 376 -35.24 19.19 -13.90
C PRO A 376 -34.28 18.00 -13.83
N TYR A 377 -34.34 17.26 -12.73
CA TYR A 377 -33.49 16.10 -12.56
C TYR A 377 -33.86 14.97 -13.54
N PRO A 378 -32.89 14.18 -14.05
CA PRO A 378 -33.15 13.23 -15.14
C PRO A 378 -34.09 12.07 -14.80
N LEU A 379 -34.11 11.64 -13.53
CA LEU A 379 -34.90 10.51 -13.04
C LEU A 379 -36.25 10.94 -12.44
N ASP A 380 -36.26 12.06 -11.71
CA ASP A 380 -37.46 12.66 -11.15
C ASP A 380 -37.46 14.17 -11.35
N LYS A 381 -38.36 14.64 -12.21
CA LYS A 381 -38.47 16.06 -12.56
C LYS A 381 -38.80 16.98 -11.37
N LYS A 382 -39.22 16.43 -10.22
CA LYS A 382 -39.47 17.20 -9.00
C LYS A 382 -38.18 17.59 -8.26
N HIS A 383 -37.10 16.85 -8.48
CA HIS A 383 -35.81 17.18 -7.89
C HIS A 383 -35.07 18.21 -8.76
N PRO A 384 -34.43 19.23 -8.16
CA PRO A 384 -33.63 20.19 -8.89
C PRO A 384 -32.22 19.64 -9.16
N LEU A 385 -31.73 19.83 -10.38
CA LEU A 385 -30.32 19.69 -10.73
C LEU A 385 -29.70 21.08 -10.87
N PHE A 386 -28.82 21.46 -9.95
CA PHE A 386 -28.12 22.74 -9.99
C PHE A 386 -26.94 22.68 -10.96
N PHE A 387 -26.74 23.74 -11.74
CA PHE A 387 -25.59 23.92 -12.60
C PHE A 387 -24.78 25.14 -12.15
N LEU A 388 -23.54 24.90 -11.74
CA LEU A 388 -22.64 25.94 -11.25
C LEU A 388 -21.41 26.04 -12.15
N PHE A 389 -20.86 27.24 -12.24
CA PHE A 389 -19.57 27.46 -12.87
C PHE A 389 -18.47 27.46 -11.82
N ASP A 390 -17.29 26.94 -12.18
CA ASP A 390 -16.11 27.06 -11.34
C ASP A 390 -15.81 28.54 -11.06
N THR A 391 -15.86 28.90 -9.78
CA THR A 391 -15.62 30.25 -9.27
C THR A 391 -14.24 30.77 -9.67
N VAL A 392 -13.22 29.91 -9.77
CA VAL A 392 -11.88 30.26 -10.27
C VAL A 392 -11.95 30.72 -11.72
N HIS A 393 -12.74 30.03 -12.55
CA HIS A 393 -12.94 30.41 -13.95
C HIS A 393 -13.75 31.70 -14.06
N LEU A 394 -14.79 31.88 -13.25
CA LEU A 394 -15.55 33.14 -13.18
C LEU A 394 -14.64 34.33 -12.84
N LEU A 395 -13.75 34.21 -11.85
CA LEU A 395 -12.82 35.28 -11.49
C LEU A 395 -11.88 35.64 -12.66
N LYS A 396 -11.35 34.62 -13.36
CA LYS A 396 -10.53 34.83 -14.58
C LYS A 396 -11.35 35.52 -15.67
N CYS A 397 -12.60 35.12 -15.90
CA CYS A 397 -13.50 35.73 -16.89
C CYS A 397 -13.77 37.20 -16.56
N ILE A 398 -14.07 37.54 -15.30
CA ILE A 398 -14.30 38.93 -14.85
C ILE A 398 -13.09 39.80 -15.19
N ARG A 399 -11.88 39.35 -14.83
CA ARG A 399 -10.63 40.04 -15.18
C ARG A 399 -10.47 40.18 -16.70
N ASN A 400 -10.63 39.09 -17.44
CA ASN A 400 -10.39 39.06 -18.88
C ASN A 400 -11.37 39.94 -19.64
N ASN A 401 -12.64 39.94 -19.25
CA ASN A 401 -13.65 40.82 -19.83
C ASN A 401 -13.31 42.29 -19.58
N TRP A 402 -12.82 42.64 -18.39
CA TRP A 402 -12.38 43.99 -18.10
C TRP A 402 -11.18 44.42 -18.95
N LEU A 403 -10.18 43.54 -19.08
CA LEU A 403 -9.00 43.76 -19.90
C LEU A 403 -9.31 43.89 -21.40
N ASN A 404 -10.24 43.06 -21.89
CA ASN A 404 -10.59 42.97 -23.32
C ASN A 404 -11.65 43.98 -23.76
N SER A 405 -12.22 44.75 -22.84
CA SER A 405 -13.18 45.82 -23.16
C SER A 405 -12.49 46.96 -23.92
N LYS A 406 -12.32 46.83 -25.23
CA LYS A 406 -11.70 47.83 -26.10
C LYS A 406 -12.69 48.97 -26.44
N PRO A 407 -12.22 50.20 -26.67
CA PRO A 407 -10.82 50.65 -26.73
C PRO A 407 -10.22 51.06 -25.37
N ASP A 408 -11.03 51.34 -24.36
CA ASP A 408 -10.58 52.03 -23.14
C ASP A 408 -10.39 51.17 -21.89
N GLN A 409 -10.64 49.86 -21.99
CA GLN A 409 -10.63 48.91 -20.87
C GLN A 409 -11.59 49.35 -19.76
N ILE A 410 -12.81 49.68 -20.17
CA ILE A 410 -13.86 50.22 -19.30
C ILE A 410 -14.99 49.20 -19.13
N LEU A 411 -15.54 49.07 -17.93
CA LEU A 411 -16.78 48.34 -17.69
C LEU A 411 -17.79 49.24 -16.98
N THR A 412 -19.06 48.88 -17.10
CA THR A 412 -20.15 49.49 -16.34
C THR A 412 -20.69 48.50 -15.32
N TYR A 413 -21.01 48.96 -14.12
CA TYR A 413 -21.67 48.15 -13.10
C TYR A 413 -22.70 48.99 -12.35
N PRO A 414 -23.84 48.40 -11.92
CA PRO A 414 -24.80 49.11 -11.10
C PRO A 414 -24.23 49.32 -9.70
N ASP A 415 -24.43 50.52 -9.17
CA ASP A 415 -24.24 50.78 -7.76
C ASP A 415 -25.32 50.04 -6.96
N PHE A 416 -24.92 49.22 -5.99
CA PHE A 416 -25.86 48.41 -5.22
C PHE A 416 -26.68 49.22 -4.19
N GLU A 417 -26.30 50.47 -3.91
CA GLU A 417 -27.00 51.33 -2.95
C GLU A 417 -27.88 52.37 -3.68
N THR A 418 -27.33 52.99 -4.73
CA THR A 418 -27.99 54.08 -5.46
C THR A 418 -28.67 53.63 -6.75
N HIS A 419 -28.42 52.40 -7.20
CA HIS A 419 -28.86 51.85 -8.50
C HIS A 419 -28.36 52.62 -9.74
N GLU A 420 -27.45 53.58 -9.57
CA GLU A 420 -26.83 54.31 -10.67
C GLU A 420 -25.79 53.45 -11.41
N VAL A 421 -25.64 53.68 -12.72
CA VAL A 421 -24.63 52.98 -13.51
C VAL A 421 -23.27 53.65 -13.33
N ASN A 422 -22.35 52.97 -12.67
CA ASN A 422 -20.98 53.42 -12.47
C ASN A 422 -20.06 52.90 -13.57
N VAL A 423 -19.04 53.70 -13.89
CA VAL A 423 -18.01 53.39 -14.88
C VAL A 423 -16.68 53.09 -14.18
N VAL A 424 -16.05 51.97 -14.53
CA VAL A 424 -14.72 51.57 -14.03
C VAL A 424 -13.72 51.48 -15.15
N SER A 425 -12.45 51.80 -14.87
CA SER A 425 -11.40 51.74 -15.88
C SER A 425 -10.22 50.91 -15.38
N PHE A 426 -9.81 49.93 -16.19
CA PHE A 426 -8.61 49.15 -15.91
C PHE A 426 -7.35 50.01 -16.05
N LYS A 427 -7.40 51.06 -16.88
CA LYS A 427 -6.31 52.04 -17.02
C LYS A 427 -5.97 52.68 -15.66
N SER A 428 -6.95 52.83 -14.76
CA SER A 428 -6.71 53.35 -13.41
C SER A 428 -5.67 52.53 -12.64
N LEU A 429 -5.72 51.19 -12.77
CA LEU A 429 -4.77 50.28 -12.15
C LEU A 429 -3.39 50.38 -12.80
N LYS A 430 -3.34 50.52 -14.12
CA LYS A 430 -2.09 50.74 -14.87
C LYS A 430 -1.42 52.05 -14.47
N THR A 431 -2.20 53.13 -14.36
CA THR A 431 -1.70 54.45 -13.91
C THR A 431 -1.17 54.37 -12.48
N LEU A 432 -1.90 53.71 -11.56
CA LEU A 432 -1.43 53.50 -10.19
C LEU A 432 -0.07 52.78 -10.17
N TYR A 433 0.06 51.69 -10.93
CA TYR A 433 1.32 50.95 -11.03
C TYR A 433 2.47 51.84 -11.56
N GLN A 434 2.21 52.64 -12.60
CA GLN A 434 3.20 53.56 -13.17
C GLN A 434 3.63 54.63 -12.15
N MET A 435 2.68 55.21 -11.41
CA MET A 435 2.96 56.20 -10.36
C MET A 435 3.80 55.65 -9.21
N GLU A 436 3.75 54.35 -8.96
CA GLU A 436 4.54 53.67 -7.92
C GLU A 436 5.78 52.94 -8.47
N SER A 437 6.00 52.95 -9.79
CA SER A 437 7.03 52.13 -10.44
C SER A 437 8.45 52.44 -9.96
N HIS A 438 8.75 53.71 -9.72
CA HIS A 438 10.04 54.21 -9.21
C HIS A 438 10.10 54.35 -7.68
N LYS A 439 9.04 53.98 -6.96
CA LYS A 439 9.01 54.06 -5.50
C LYS A 439 9.51 52.75 -4.89
N ILE A 440 10.34 52.87 -3.86
CA ILE A 440 10.82 51.72 -3.07
C ILE A 440 9.66 51.10 -2.29
N LEU A 441 8.83 51.93 -1.67
CA LEU A 441 7.61 51.52 -0.96
C LEU A 441 6.40 51.70 -1.88
N LYS A 442 5.77 50.58 -2.25
CA LYS A 442 4.56 50.54 -3.08
C LYS A 442 3.35 50.25 -2.20
N ASN A 443 2.28 51.02 -2.35
CA ASN A 443 1.05 50.79 -1.59
C ASN A 443 0.22 49.69 -2.26
N GLY A 444 0.22 49.65 -3.60
CA GLY A 444 -0.38 48.57 -4.38
C GLY A 444 0.59 47.42 -4.62
N TYR A 445 1.37 46.99 -3.61
CA TYR A 445 2.50 46.07 -3.80
C TYR A 445 2.11 44.69 -4.37
N GLY A 446 0.84 44.30 -4.28
CA GLY A 446 0.32 43.09 -4.92
C GLY A 446 0.15 43.20 -6.43
N LEU A 447 0.18 44.41 -7.00
CA LEU A 447 -0.06 44.64 -8.42
C LEU A 447 1.24 44.50 -9.23
N THR A 448 1.34 43.45 -10.03
CA THR A 448 2.51 43.22 -10.90
C THR A 448 2.25 43.65 -12.34
N LEU A 449 3.32 43.88 -13.10
CA LEU A 449 3.22 44.13 -14.54
C LEU A 449 2.56 42.96 -15.27
N LYS A 450 2.81 41.72 -14.81
CA LYS A 450 2.25 40.50 -15.38
C LYS A 450 0.74 40.40 -15.14
N ALA A 451 0.23 40.87 -14.01
CA ALA A 451 -1.21 40.94 -13.77
C ALA A 451 -1.90 41.98 -14.66
N LEU A 452 -1.25 43.12 -14.91
CA LEU A 452 -1.78 44.20 -15.76
C LEU A 452 -1.70 43.92 -17.26
N HIS A 453 -0.76 43.07 -17.67
CA HIS A 453 -0.50 42.68 -19.05
C HIS A 453 -0.32 41.15 -19.13
N PRO A 454 -1.38 40.38 -18.88
CA PRO A 454 -1.26 38.94 -18.82
C PRO A 454 -1.17 38.35 -20.25
N THR A 455 -0.52 37.19 -20.35
CA THR A 455 -0.28 36.44 -21.60
C THR A 455 -1.12 35.18 -21.59
N ASN A 456 -1.65 34.70 -22.73
CA ASN A 456 -2.56 33.54 -22.88
C ASN A 456 -2.41 32.31 -21.95
N LEU A 457 -1.22 32.03 -21.39
CA LEU A 457 -0.98 31.02 -20.35
C LEU A 457 -1.16 31.62 -18.94
N GLU A 458 -2.40 31.73 -18.45
CA GLU A 458 -2.71 32.55 -17.26
C GLU A 458 -3.15 31.74 -16.03
N ASN A 459 -2.59 32.13 -14.89
CA ASN A 459 -2.90 31.59 -13.58
C ASN A 459 -3.93 32.47 -12.85
N VAL A 460 -4.83 31.87 -12.07
CA VAL A 460 -5.77 32.56 -11.17
C VAL A 460 -5.07 33.54 -10.23
N HIS A 461 -3.83 33.25 -9.81
CA HIS A 461 -3.05 34.14 -8.95
C HIS A 461 -2.92 35.56 -9.52
N LEU A 462 -2.81 35.72 -10.84
CA LEU A 462 -2.73 37.04 -11.49
C LEU A 462 -4.04 37.82 -11.37
N ALA A 463 -5.20 37.16 -11.32
CA ALA A 463 -6.46 37.84 -11.07
C ALA A 463 -6.55 38.30 -9.61
N LEU A 464 -6.02 37.51 -8.67
CA LEU A 464 -5.97 37.87 -7.25
C LEU A 464 -4.99 39.01 -6.95
N GLU A 465 -3.97 39.22 -7.79
CA GLU A 465 -3.09 40.39 -7.71
C GLU A 465 -3.84 41.70 -8.05
N ILE A 466 -4.87 41.63 -8.89
CA ILE A 466 -5.75 42.77 -9.22
C ILE A 466 -6.80 42.98 -8.13
N PHE A 467 -7.50 41.90 -7.76
CA PHE A 467 -8.58 41.93 -6.78
C PHE A 467 -8.03 41.68 -5.37
N ASN A 468 -7.45 42.72 -4.77
CA ASN A 468 -6.73 42.64 -3.50
C ASN A 468 -7.00 43.87 -2.62
N PRO A 469 -7.16 43.73 -1.28
CA PRO A 469 -7.30 44.84 -0.33
C PRO A 469 -6.22 45.91 -0.46
N PHE A 470 -4.97 45.54 -0.74
CA PHE A 470 -3.89 46.51 -0.90
C PHE A 470 -4.08 47.40 -2.14
N VAL A 471 -4.55 46.81 -3.25
CA VAL A 471 -4.88 47.58 -4.46
C VAL A 471 -6.07 48.48 -4.22
N ILE A 472 -7.12 47.98 -3.54
CA ILE A 472 -8.30 48.77 -3.16
C ILE A 472 -7.89 49.99 -2.33
N GLY A 473 -7.08 49.77 -1.28
CA GLY A 473 -6.59 50.85 -0.42
C GLY A 473 -5.69 51.83 -1.16
N ALA A 474 -4.81 51.33 -2.04
CA ALA A 474 -3.92 52.17 -2.83
C ALA A 474 -4.67 53.07 -3.83
N VAL A 475 -5.62 52.50 -4.59
CA VAL A 475 -6.47 53.27 -5.51
C VAL A 475 -7.29 54.30 -4.73
N SER A 476 -7.92 53.91 -3.62
CA SER A 476 -8.76 54.81 -2.84
C SER A 476 -7.99 55.99 -2.23
N ARG A 477 -6.78 55.74 -1.70
CA ARG A 477 -6.01 56.76 -0.95
C ARG A 477 -5.14 57.64 -1.86
N PHE A 478 -4.54 57.05 -2.89
CA PHE A 478 -3.55 57.73 -3.74
C PHE A 478 -4.06 57.99 -5.16
N GLY A 479 -5.23 57.48 -5.51
CA GLY A 479 -5.81 57.61 -6.84
C GLY A 479 -6.56 58.91 -7.12
N LYS A 480 -6.51 59.93 -6.25
CA LYS A 480 -7.27 61.19 -6.43
C LYS A 480 -7.05 61.87 -7.79
N ASN A 481 -5.86 61.69 -8.38
CA ASN A 481 -5.49 62.23 -9.68
C ASN A 481 -5.71 61.23 -10.85
N ILE A 482 -6.26 60.05 -10.56
CA ILE A 482 -6.52 58.98 -11.52
C ILE A 482 -8.01 59.02 -11.89
N ARG A 483 -8.31 59.01 -13.18
CA ARG A 483 -9.70 59.02 -13.67
C ARG A 483 -10.45 57.77 -13.16
N HIS A 484 -11.70 57.94 -12.72
CA HIS A 484 -12.57 56.84 -12.22
C HIS A 484 -12.01 56.06 -11.01
N PHE A 485 -11.09 56.61 -10.22
CA PHE A 485 -10.43 55.88 -9.14
C PHE A 485 -11.41 55.35 -8.07
N GLU A 486 -12.33 56.17 -7.57
CA GLU A 486 -13.27 55.77 -6.50
C GLU A 486 -14.16 54.61 -6.94
N LYS A 487 -14.76 54.73 -8.14
CA LYS A 487 -15.62 53.71 -8.71
C LYS A 487 -14.83 52.43 -9.03
N THR A 488 -13.59 52.56 -9.48
CA THR A 488 -12.69 51.42 -9.70
C THR A 488 -12.39 50.70 -8.39
N ALA A 489 -12.07 51.43 -7.31
CA ALA A 489 -11.83 50.83 -5.99
C ALA A 489 -13.09 50.13 -5.44
N LYS A 490 -14.28 50.75 -5.55
CA LYS A 490 -15.56 50.15 -5.13
C LYS A 490 -15.84 48.85 -5.90
N TYR A 491 -15.62 48.82 -7.21
CA TYR A 491 -15.76 47.61 -8.01
C TYR A 491 -14.78 46.50 -7.62
N THR A 492 -13.49 46.84 -7.46
CA THR A 492 -12.48 45.87 -7.02
C THR A 492 -12.83 45.29 -5.64
N ASP A 493 -13.36 46.11 -4.73
CA ASP A 493 -13.86 45.67 -3.42
C ASP A 493 -15.06 44.72 -3.52
N ILE A 494 -16.02 44.99 -4.40
CA ILE A 494 -17.16 44.10 -4.66
C ILE A 494 -16.68 42.72 -5.12
N ILE A 495 -15.81 42.66 -6.12
CA ILE A 495 -15.29 41.39 -6.64
C ILE A 495 -14.44 40.66 -5.59
N TRP A 496 -13.64 41.41 -4.82
CA TRP A 496 -12.84 40.83 -3.75
C TRP A 496 -13.72 40.22 -2.66
N LYS A 497 -14.76 40.92 -2.19
CA LYS A 497 -15.74 40.40 -1.22
C LYS A 497 -16.48 39.17 -1.75
N TRP A 498 -16.95 39.22 -3.00
CA TRP A 498 -17.56 38.06 -3.66
C TRP A 498 -16.63 36.84 -3.64
N TRP A 499 -15.35 37.02 -3.98
CA TRP A 499 -14.36 35.95 -3.95
C TRP A 499 -14.16 35.35 -2.56
N ARG A 500 -14.19 36.18 -1.50
CA ARG A 500 -14.08 35.71 -0.11
C ARG A 500 -15.25 34.81 0.29
N ILE A 501 -16.45 35.14 -0.16
CA ILE A 501 -17.68 34.38 0.10
C ILE A 501 -17.67 33.04 -0.63
N VAL A 502 -17.35 33.02 -1.93
CA VAL A 502 -17.47 31.80 -2.74
C VAL A 502 -16.29 30.83 -2.60
N ASN A 503 -15.19 31.25 -1.96
CA ASN A 503 -13.98 30.44 -1.78
C ASN A 503 -13.73 30.09 -0.30
N VAL A 504 -14.77 29.77 0.46
CA VAL A 504 -14.65 29.27 1.84
C VAL A 504 -14.31 27.77 1.79
N LYS A 505 -13.17 27.38 2.36
CA LYS A 505 -12.64 26.00 2.31
C LYS A 505 -12.67 25.27 3.65
N SER A 506 -13.00 25.97 4.73
CA SER A 506 -13.02 25.43 6.09
C SER A 506 -14.02 26.20 6.92
N PRO A 507 -14.74 25.54 7.84
CA PRO A 507 -15.68 26.20 8.75
C PRO A 507 -15.04 27.29 9.61
N LEU A 508 -13.73 27.20 9.89
CA LEU A 508 -13.02 28.13 10.76
C LEU A 508 -12.29 29.26 10.02
N LYS A 509 -12.34 29.28 8.68
CA LYS A 509 -11.58 30.23 7.86
C LYS A 509 -11.89 31.69 8.20
N GLY A 510 -13.16 32.04 8.33
CA GLY A 510 -13.59 33.38 8.70
C GLY A 510 -13.10 33.80 10.09
N LYS A 511 -13.19 32.90 11.07
CA LYS A 511 -12.70 33.14 12.45
C LYS A 511 -11.19 33.35 12.50
N TRP A 512 -10.41 32.51 11.83
CA TRP A 512 -8.94 32.62 11.82
C TRP A 512 -8.45 33.89 11.12
N LEU A 513 -9.14 34.33 10.07
CA LEU A 513 -8.78 35.51 9.30
C LEU A 513 -9.45 36.78 9.82
N ASN A 514 -10.29 36.67 10.86
CA ASN A 514 -11.17 37.74 11.34
C ASN A 514 -11.92 38.43 10.19
N ASP A 515 -12.51 37.63 9.30
CA ASP A 515 -13.19 38.08 8.09
C ASP A 515 -14.58 37.47 7.98
N LEU A 516 -15.59 38.31 8.22
CA LEU A 516 -17.01 37.99 8.14
C LEU A 516 -17.43 37.44 6.77
N TYR A 517 -16.80 37.90 5.68
CA TYR A 517 -17.12 37.43 4.33
C TYR A 517 -16.59 36.03 4.03
N ALA A 518 -15.67 35.51 4.85
CA ALA A 518 -15.12 34.17 4.74
C ALA A 518 -15.69 33.20 5.81
N GLU A 519 -16.73 33.61 6.53
CA GLU A 519 -17.46 32.74 7.44
C GLU A 519 -18.46 31.86 6.67
N PRO A 520 -18.49 30.55 6.94
CA PRO A 520 -19.46 29.65 6.31
C PRO A 520 -20.89 30.09 6.64
N ILE A 521 -21.84 29.69 5.78
CA ILE A 521 -23.27 29.76 6.10
C ILE A 521 -23.59 28.52 6.93
N VAL A 522 -24.19 28.72 8.10
CA VAL A 522 -24.49 27.62 9.03
C VAL A 522 -26.00 27.37 9.05
N CYS A 523 -26.39 26.12 8.81
CA CYS A 523 -27.75 25.66 9.09
C CYS A 523 -27.82 25.39 10.61
N SER A 524 -28.64 26.14 11.32
CA SER A 524 -28.92 25.95 12.75
C SER A 524 -29.41 24.52 12.99
N ASN A 525 -28.75 23.79 13.90
CA ASN A 525 -29.36 22.81 14.82
C ASN A 525 -28.30 22.15 15.72
N SER A 526 -27.98 22.78 16.87
CA SER A 526 -27.58 22.11 18.12
C SER A 526 -27.62 23.06 19.34
N ASP A 527 -27.33 24.35 19.16
CA ASP A 527 -27.00 25.24 20.29
C ASP A 527 -28.00 26.38 20.56
N GLY A 528 -29.23 26.31 20.05
CA GLY A 528 -30.29 27.30 20.38
C GLY A 528 -30.04 28.74 19.86
N GLN A 529 -29.00 28.97 19.04
CA GLN A 529 -28.87 30.19 18.25
C GLN A 529 -29.80 30.14 17.03
N GLY A 530 -30.68 31.14 16.89
CA GLY A 530 -31.60 31.25 15.77
C GLY A 530 -30.88 31.30 14.42
N ASP A 531 -31.59 30.99 13.32
CA ASP A 531 -30.93 30.75 12.02
C ASP A 531 -30.08 31.93 11.56
N ASP A 532 -28.94 31.58 10.95
CA ASP A 532 -27.97 32.50 10.37
C ASP A 532 -28.70 33.54 9.50
N SER A 533 -28.46 34.82 9.78
CA SER A 533 -29.04 35.93 9.01
C SER A 533 -28.75 35.82 7.51
N LYS A 534 -27.60 35.24 7.12
CA LYS A 534 -27.22 34.97 5.73
C LYS A 534 -28.13 33.91 5.11
N LEU A 535 -28.44 32.84 5.85
CA LEU A 535 -29.35 31.79 5.39
C LEU A 535 -30.78 32.33 5.23
N LYS A 536 -31.27 33.13 6.20
CA LYS A 536 -32.57 33.79 6.11
C LYS A 536 -32.67 34.72 4.91
N PHE A 537 -31.60 35.45 4.60
CA PHE A 537 -31.54 36.29 3.40
C PHE A 537 -31.65 35.46 2.12
N LEU A 538 -30.92 34.35 2.02
CA LEU A 538 -31.00 33.47 0.86
C LEU A 538 -32.36 32.81 0.70
N GLN A 539 -33.01 32.40 1.79
CA GLN A 539 -34.37 31.85 1.77
C GLN A 539 -35.38 32.87 1.23
N LYS A 540 -35.29 34.14 1.65
CA LYS A 540 -36.10 35.24 1.11
C LYS A 540 -35.89 35.53 -0.38
N MET A 541 -34.80 35.06 -0.97
CA MET A 541 -34.53 35.19 -2.41
C MET A 541 -35.10 34.01 -3.21
N LEU A 542 -35.52 32.93 -2.53
CA LEU A 542 -36.17 31.77 -3.13
C LEU A 542 -37.71 31.86 -3.04
N ASP A 543 -38.22 32.59 -2.05
CA ASP A 543 -39.61 33.05 -1.94
C ASP A 543 -39.90 34.19 -2.93
#